data_AF-A0AAD5MLW9-F1
#
_entry.id   AF-A0AAD5MLW9-F1
#
_cell.length_a   1.000
_cell.length_b   1.000
_cell.length_c   1.000
_cell.angle_alpha   90.00
_cell.angle_beta   90.00
_cell.angle_gamma   90.00
#
_symmetry.space_group_name_H-M   'P 1'
#
loop_
_entity.id
_entity.type
_entity.pdbx_description
1 polymer ?
#
loop_
_entity_poly.entity_id
_entity_poly.type
_entity_poly.pdbx_seq_one_letter_code
_entity_poly.pdbx_strand_id
1 'polypeptide(L)'
;MNNNLPFDGFGACEGMKACCTCHVILSPEHYERVDRINPAGEEELDLLDLATELCDYSRLACQIEIESGDPETIVVTVPVQKTDLRLSDSERNK
;
A
#
# COMPACT_ATOMS: atom_id res chain seq x y z
N MET A 1 -10.47 -5.68 2.94
CA MET A 1 -9.08 -5.38 2.57
C MET A 1 -8.07 -6.34 3.18
N ASN A 2 -8.33 -6.94 4.35
CA ASN A 2 -7.45 -7.95 4.91
C ASN A 2 -8.00 -9.37 4.66
N ASN A 3 -7.30 -10.16 3.84
CA ASN A 3 -7.63 -11.55 3.54
C ASN A 3 -6.82 -12.54 4.39
N ASN A 4 -6.43 -12.14 5.61
CA ASN A 4 -5.53 -12.88 6.51
C ASN A 4 -4.19 -13.24 5.85
N LEU A 5 -3.67 -12.33 5.03
CA LEU A 5 -2.34 -12.47 4.46
C LEU A 5 -1.29 -12.29 5.58
N PRO A 6 -0.13 -12.95 5.50
CA PRO A 6 0.92 -12.88 6.53
C PRO A 6 1.72 -11.56 6.46
N PHE A 7 1.03 -10.44 6.29
CA PHE A 7 1.59 -9.10 6.27
C PHE A 7 1.12 -8.36 7.52
N ASP A 8 1.89 -8.51 8.60
CA ASP A 8 1.60 -7.85 9.87
C ASP A 8 1.50 -6.34 9.69
N GLY A 9 0.41 -5.74 10.15
CA GLY A 9 0.19 -4.29 10.06
C GLY A 9 -0.30 -3.77 8.71
N PHE A 10 -0.44 -4.62 7.67
CA PHE A 10 -0.99 -4.19 6.39
C PHE A 10 -2.45 -3.78 6.52
N GLY A 11 -2.78 -2.57 6.03
CA GLY A 11 -4.15 -2.04 6.07
C GLY A 11 -4.66 -1.69 7.47
N ALA A 12 -3.77 -1.24 8.37
CA ALA A 12 -4.08 -0.97 9.78
C ALA A 12 -5.23 0.01 10.03
N CYS A 13 -5.46 0.99 9.14
CA CYS A 13 -6.57 1.94 9.26
C CYS A 13 -7.88 1.48 8.61
N GLU A 14 -7.93 0.25 8.10
CA GLU A 14 -9.12 -0.33 7.44
C GLU A 14 -9.64 0.48 6.24
N GLY A 15 -8.76 1.24 5.58
CA GLY A 15 -9.12 2.06 4.42
C GLY A 15 -9.65 3.46 4.75
N MET A 16 -9.58 3.89 6.02
CA MET A 16 -10.03 5.22 6.46
C MET A 16 -9.10 6.39 6.06
N LYS A 17 -8.20 6.22 5.07
CA LYS A 17 -7.22 7.23 4.64
C LYS A 17 -6.46 7.90 5.80
N ALA A 18 -6.04 7.09 6.78
CA ALA A 18 -5.34 7.59 7.97
C ALA A 18 -3.92 7.01 8.11
N CYS A 19 -3.47 6.19 7.16
CA CYS A 19 -2.14 5.60 7.15
C CYS A 19 -1.73 5.19 5.72
N CYS A 20 -0.45 4.88 5.53
CA CYS A 20 0.08 4.34 4.27
C CYS A 20 0.44 2.83 4.35
N THR A 21 -0.04 2.11 5.36
CA THR A 21 0.30 0.67 5.56
C THR A 21 -0.28 -0.27 4.50
N CYS A 22 -1.16 0.23 3.63
CA CYS A 22 -1.69 -0.47 2.46
C CYS A 22 -0.97 -0.08 1.16
N HIS A 23 0.18 0.59 1.25
CA HIS A 23 1.03 0.91 0.12
C HIS A 23 1.40 -0.36 -0.64
N VAL A 24 1.19 -0.31 -1.95
CA VAL A 24 1.60 -1.33 -2.91
C VAL A 24 2.24 -0.64 -4.12
N ILE A 25 3.09 -1.39 -4.81
CA ILE A 25 3.71 -0.97 -6.08
C ILE A 25 3.08 -1.80 -7.19
N LEU A 26 2.45 -1.10 -8.14
CA LEU A 26 1.83 -1.68 -9.33
C LEU A 26 2.87 -1.92 -10.43
N SER A 27 2.57 -2.83 -11.36
CA SER A 27 3.29 -2.84 -12.65
C SER A 27 2.94 -1.57 -13.44
N PRO A 28 3.80 -1.11 -14.36
CA PRO A 28 3.51 0.09 -15.16
C PRO A 28 2.16 -0.01 -15.89
N GLU A 29 1.85 -1.17 -16.47
CA GLU A 29 0.59 -1.42 -17.16
C GLU A 29 -0.63 -1.31 -16.23
N HIS A 30 -0.55 -1.90 -15.03
CA HIS A 30 -1.64 -1.79 -14.07
C HIS A 30 -1.76 -0.39 -13.48
N TYR A 31 -0.65 0.32 -13.28
CA TYR A 31 -0.66 1.70 -12.82
C TYR A 31 -1.36 2.61 -13.82
N GLU A 32 -0.96 2.59 -15.09
CA GLU A 32 -1.57 3.42 -16.15
C GLU A 32 -3.07 3.17 -16.30
N ARG A 33 -3.51 1.94 -16.05
CA ARG A 33 -4.94 1.58 -16.03
C ARG A 33 -5.64 2.19 -14.82
N VAL A 34 -5.12 1.92 -13.61
CA VAL A 34 -5.72 2.42 -12.36
C VAL A 34 -5.77 3.94 -12.38
N ASP A 35 -4.70 4.61 -12.76
CA ASP A 35 -4.61 6.08 -12.78
C ASP A 35 -5.61 6.72 -13.76
N ARG A 36 -5.95 6.01 -14.84
CA ARG A 36 -6.98 6.44 -15.80
C ARG A 36 -8.40 6.35 -15.24
N ILE A 37 -8.68 5.32 -14.43
CA ILE A 37 -10.02 5.06 -13.87
C ILE A 37 -10.21 5.88 -12.59
N ASN A 38 -9.26 5.75 -11.67
CA ASN A 38 -9.22 6.38 -10.36
C ASN A 38 -7.80 6.96 -10.14
N PRO A 39 -7.53 8.20 -10.59
CA PRO A 39 -6.26 8.86 -10.33
C PRO A 39 -6.06 9.09 -8.83
N ALA A 40 -4.79 9.08 -8.40
CA ALA A 40 -4.47 9.36 -6.99
C ALA A 40 -4.92 10.77 -6.59
N GLY A 41 -5.67 10.88 -5.50
CA GLY A 41 -6.06 12.16 -4.92
C GLY A 41 -4.94 12.77 -4.06
N GLU A 42 -5.05 14.07 -3.75
CA GLU A 42 -4.06 14.78 -2.90
C GLU A 42 -3.85 14.09 -1.54
N GLU A 43 -4.93 13.71 -0.85
CA GLU A 43 -4.84 12.99 0.43
C GLU A 43 -4.09 11.65 0.32
N GLU A 44 -4.23 10.96 -0.82
CA GLU A 44 -3.51 9.70 -1.06
C GLU A 44 -2.01 9.97 -1.24
N LEU A 45 -1.67 10.99 -2.02
CA LEU A 45 -0.30 11.40 -2.28
C LEU A 45 0.40 11.88 -1.00
N ASP A 46 -0.28 12.68 -0.17
CA ASP A 46 0.23 13.14 1.13
C ASP A 46 0.57 11.97 2.07
N LEU A 47 -0.23 10.90 2.05
CA LEU A 47 0.04 9.69 2.82
C LEU A 47 1.17 8.85 2.21
N LEU A 48 1.25 8.78 0.88
CA LEU A 48 2.29 8.06 0.16
C LEU A 48 3.67 8.69 0.38
N ASP A 49 3.76 10.00 0.57
CA ASP A 49 5.01 10.70 0.93
C ASP A 49 5.63 10.20 2.25
N LEU A 50 4.82 9.61 3.12
CA LEU A 50 5.28 8.98 4.38
C LEU A 50 5.70 7.52 4.20
N ALA A 51 5.46 6.93 3.02
CA ALA A 51 5.69 5.52 2.78
C ALA A 51 7.18 5.20 2.51
N THR A 52 7.57 3.98 2.86
CA THR A 52 8.90 3.46 2.54
C THR A 52 8.94 2.96 1.10
N GLU A 53 10.06 3.16 0.40
CA GLU A 53 10.25 2.67 -0.98
C GLU A 53 9.22 3.26 -1.98
N LEU A 54 8.84 4.52 -1.78
CA LEU A 54 7.98 5.26 -2.69
C LEU A 54 8.61 5.36 -4.09
N CYS A 55 7.79 5.12 -5.12
CA CYS A 55 8.14 5.25 -6.53
C CYS A 55 6.91 5.66 -7.37
N ASP A 56 7.13 6.00 -8.64
CA ASP A 56 6.09 6.47 -9.57
C ASP A 56 4.89 5.51 -9.73
N TYR A 57 5.07 4.21 -9.49
CA TYR A 57 4.00 3.21 -9.57
C TYR A 57 3.33 2.87 -8.23
N SER A 58 3.56 3.70 -7.21
CA SER A 58 3.02 3.49 -5.87
C SER A 58 1.57 3.97 -5.76
N ARG A 59 0.74 3.15 -5.11
CA ARG A 59 -0.65 3.49 -4.77
C ARG A 59 -1.00 2.94 -3.39
N LEU A 60 -1.99 3.52 -2.74
CA LEU A 60 -2.62 2.90 -1.59
C LEU A 60 -3.63 1.87 -2.09
N ALA A 61 -3.39 0.58 -1.84
CA ALA A 61 -4.27 -0.49 -2.30
C ALA A 61 -5.73 -0.31 -1.87
N CYS A 62 -5.95 0.41 -0.77
CA CYS A 62 -7.28 0.70 -0.27
C CYS A 62 -8.07 1.71 -1.11
N GLN A 63 -7.41 2.47 -1.98
CA GLN A 63 -8.00 3.48 -2.84
C GLN A 63 -8.13 3.01 -4.30
N ILE A 64 -7.55 1.86 -4.65
CA ILE A 64 -7.60 1.30 -6.00
C ILE A 64 -8.99 0.71 -6.26
N GLU A 65 -9.62 1.16 -7.34
CA GLU A 65 -10.87 0.59 -7.84
C GLU A 65 -10.60 -0.55 -8.85
N ILE A 66 -11.40 -1.61 -8.76
CA ILE A 66 -11.37 -2.75 -9.70
C ILE A 66 -12.70 -2.77 -10.44
N GLU A 67 -12.63 -2.80 -11.77
CA GLU A 67 -13.79 -2.83 -12.66
C GLU A 67 -13.96 -4.18 -13.34
N SER A 68 -15.15 -4.44 -13.90
CA SER A 68 -15.46 -5.69 -14.62
C SER A 68 -14.65 -5.90 -15.90
N GLY A 69 -13.98 -4.86 -16.41
CA GLY A 69 -13.05 -4.94 -17.53
C GLY A 69 -11.62 -5.31 -17.14
N ASP A 70 -11.32 -5.47 -15.85
CA ASP A 70 -9.97 -5.75 -15.38
C ASP A 70 -9.54 -7.20 -15.64
N PRO A 71 -8.21 -7.45 -15.76
CA PRO A 71 -7.70 -8.80 -15.87
C PRO A 71 -8.09 -9.63 -14.65
N GLU A 72 -8.27 -10.94 -14.86
CA GLU A 72 -8.62 -11.89 -13.80
C GLU A 72 -7.59 -11.92 -12.66
N THR A 73 -6.36 -11.48 -12.92
CA THR A 73 -5.30 -11.35 -11.92
C THR A 73 -4.60 -10.02 -12.06
N ILE A 74 -4.41 -9.34 -10.93
CA ILE A 74 -3.56 -8.16 -10.79
C ILE A 74 -2.45 -8.53 -9.82
N VAL A 75 -1.21 -8.40 -10.28
CA VAL A 75 -0.03 -8.65 -9.44
C VAL A 75 0.47 -7.33 -8.89
N VAL A 76 0.68 -7.29 -7.58
CA VAL A 76 1.21 -6.12 -6.87
C VAL A 76 2.40 -6.53 -6.03
N THR A 77 3.32 -5.60 -5.81
CA THR A 77 4.43 -5.78 -4.87
C THR A 77 4.09 -5.05 -3.58
N VAL A 78 4.20 -5.75 -2.45
CA VAL A 78 4.11 -5.12 -1.12
C VAL A 78 5.53 -4.72 -0.71
N PRO A 79 5.83 -3.42 -0.53
CA PRO A 79 7.16 -2.96 -0.14
C PRO A 79 7.48 -3.42 1.29
N VAL A 80 8.78 -3.48 1.60
CA VAL A 80 9.22 -3.95 2.93
C VAL A 80 8.80 -2.92 3.97
N GLN A 81 7.90 -3.32 4.87
CA GLN A 81 7.55 -2.47 6.00
C GLN A 81 8.71 -2.45 7.00
N LYS A 82 9.21 -1.25 7.32
CA LYS A 82 10.22 -1.10 8.37
C LYS A 82 9.59 -1.37 9.73
N THR A 83 10.03 -2.43 10.38
CA THR A 83 9.68 -2.73 11.77
C THR A 83 10.19 -1.64 12.71
N ASP A 84 9.40 -1.34 13.73
CA ASP A 84 9.70 -0.33 14.74
C ASP A 84 11.07 -0.53 15.40
N LEU A 85 11.98 0.42 15.18
CA LEU A 85 13.33 0.41 15.77
C LEU A 85 13.29 0.42 17.31
N ARG A 86 12.22 0.90 17.94
CA ARG A 86 12.06 0.90 19.42
C ARG A 86 11.88 -0.51 19.97
N LEU A 87 11.42 -1.46 19.16
CA LEU A 87 11.37 -2.87 19.56
C LEU A 87 12.77 -3.50 19.62
N SER A 88 13.76 -2.94 18.91
CA SER A 88 15.15 -3.41 18.96
C SER A 88 15.85 -3.15 20.31
N ASP A 89 15.29 -2.26 21.14
CA ASP A 89 15.77 -1.99 22.50
C ASP A 89 15.08 -2.87 23.57
N SER A 90 13.94 -3.47 23.24
CA SER A 90 13.13 -4.25 24.18
C SER A 90 13.61 -5.69 24.34
N GLU A 91 14.37 -6.20 23.36
CA GLU A 91 14.96 -7.55 23.35
C GLU A 91 16.39 -7.60 23.91
N ARG A 92 17.00 -6.43 24.17
CA ARG A 92 18.33 -6.34 24.83
C ARG A 92 18.29 -6.45 26.36
N ASN A 93 17.12 -6.59 26.96
CA ASN A 93 16.97 -6.66 28.43
C ASN A 93 16.14 -7.87 28.90
N LYS A 94 16.34 -9.03 28.27
CA LYS A 94 15.98 -10.33 28.87
C LYS A 94 17.23 -11.17 29.06
#